data_AF-A0A3D5J9U5-F1
#
_entry.id   AF-A0A3D5J9U5-F1
#
_cell.length_a   1.000
_cell.length_b   1.000
_cell.length_c   1.000
_cell.angle_alpha   90.00
_cell.angle_beta   90.00
_cell.angle_gamma   90.00
#
_symmetry.space_group_name_H-M   'P 1'
#
loop_
_entity.id
_entity.type
_entity.pdbx_description
1 polymer ?
#
loop_
_entity_poly.entity_id
_entity_poly.type
_entity_poly.pdbx_seq_one_letter_code
_entity_poly.pdbx_strand_id
1 'polypeptide(L)'
;MNVSLNNSNIPFTSSKLLPIGQALRCQVQLGEGKLKFDSTVLAQSESKLLIKTPQLGENPVEIKDATEISCQIERHKDGIYEFRLPFLAQKQGKQNVLVMRHSFDIKLIRKTNIDKDILEEEWYME
;
A
#
# COMPACT_ATOMS: atom_id res chain seq x y z
N MET A 1 15.56 -4.80 20.05
CA MET A 1 15.85 -5.60 18.85
C MET A 1 14.82 -5.26 17.80
N ASN A 2 15.23 -4.66 16.68
CA ASN A 2 14.32 -4.32 15.58
C ASN A 2 14.55 -5.37 14.48
N VAL A 3 13.77 -6.46 14.52
CA VAL A 3 13.90 -7.54 13.54
C VAL A 3 13.03 -7.18 12.34
N SER A 4 13.57 -6.37 11.44
CA SER A 4 12.95 -6.10 10.14
C SER A 4 13.11 -7.34 9.27
N LEU A 5 12.17 -8.28 9.34
CA LEU A 5 12.10 -9.43 8.44
C LEU A 5 11.70 -8.96 7.04
N ASN A 6 12.64 -8.35 6.29
CA ASN A 6 12.47 -8.13 4.86
C ASN A 6 12.77 -9.43 4.08
N ASN A 7 12.09 -10.52 4.44
CA ASN A 7 12.20 -11.78 3.74
C ASN A 7 11.12 -11.83 2.66
N SER A 8 11.52 -11.63 1.41
CA SER A 8 10.63 -11.71 0.24
C SER A 8 10.14 -13.13 -0.06
N ASN A 9 10.66 -14.17 0.63
CA ASN A 9 10.18 -15.54 0.48
C ASN A 9 8.98 -15.87 1.39
N ILE A 10 8.60 -14.98 2.31
CA ILE A 10 7.41 -15.17 3.16
C ILE A 10 6.21 -14.52 2.45
N PRO A 11 5.11 -15.27 2.22
CA PRO A 11 3.91 -14.71 1.61
C PRO A 11 3.40 -13.55 2.46
N PHE A 12 3.05 -12.45 1.80
CA PHE A 12 2.55 -11.26 2.48
C PHE A 12 1.09 -11.49 2.88
N THR A 13 0.88 -11.93 4.12
CA THR A 13 -0.44 -12.31 4.66
C THR A 13 -0.98 -11.31 5.70
N SER A 14 -0.14 -10.37 6.14
CA SER A 14 -0.54 -9.33 7.10
C SER A 14 0.29 -8.08 6.93
N SER A 15 -0.35 -6.91 7.09
CA SER A 15 0.36 -5.63 7.05
C SER A 15 1.34 -5.42 8.23
N LYS A 16 1.34 -6.30 9.25
CA LYS A 16 2.38 -6.35 10.30
C LYS A 16 3.76 -6.74 9.77
N LEU A 17 3.80 -7.37 8.59
CA LEU A 17 5.04 -7.77 7.95
C LEU A 17 5.68 -6.64 7.13
N LEU A 18 5.02 -5.48 7.03
CA LEU A 18 5.58 -4.32 6.32
C LEU A 18 6.75 -3.75 7.14
N PRO A 19 7.97 -3.69 6.57
CA PRO A 19 9.08 -3.06 7.26
C PRO A 19 8.90 -1.54 7.32
N ILE A 20 9.51 -0.90 8.32
CA ILE A 20 9.67 0.55 8.34
C ILE A 20 10.45 0.97 7.10
N GLY A 21 10.00 2.03 6.42
CA GLY A 21 10.55 2.48 5.14
C GLY A 21 9.89 1.83 3.91
N GLN A 22 8.98 0.88 4.08
CA GLN A 22 8.25 0.29 2.95
C GLN A 22 7.40 1.32 2.23
N ALA A 23 7.64 1.50 0.93
CA ALA A 23 6.82 2.34 0.06
C ALA A 23 5.48 1.66 -0.23
N LEU A 24 4.41 2.46 -0.25
CA LEU A 24 3.02 2.06 -0.47
C LEU A 24 2.38 2.95 -1.52
N ARG A 25 1.66 2.37 -2.47
CA ARG A 25 0.73 3.11 -3.34
C ARG A 25 -0.65 3.06 -2.68
N CYS A 26 -1.20 4.22 -2.31
CA CYS A 26 -2.42 4.32 -1.54
C CYS A 26 -3.55 4.98 -2.34
N GLN A 27 -4.78 4.65 -1.98
CA GLN A 27 -5.98 5.30 -2.47
C GLN A 27 -7.01 5.41 -1.35
N VAL A 28 -7.67 6.57 -1.27
CA VAL A 28 -8.76 6.83 -0.32
C VAL A 28 -9.91 7.54 -1.01
N GLN A 29 -11.15 7.20 -0.63
CA GLN A 29 -12.35 7.89 -1.08
C GLN A 29 -12.56 9.13 -0.20
N LEU A 30 -12.74 10.30 -0.81
CA LEU A 30 -13.01 11.57 -0.15
C LEU A 30 -14.24 12.21 -0.80
N GLY A 31 -15.39 12.15 -0.13
CA GLY A 31 -16.67 12.53 -0.72
C GLY A 31 -16.93 11.76 -2.01
N GLU A 32 -17.14 12.46 -3.12
CA GLU A 32 -17.36 11.86 -4.45
C GLU A 32 -16.06 11.46 -5.16
N GLY A 33 -14.91 11.97 -4.70
CA GLY A 33 -13.62 11.79 -5.36
C GLY A 33 -12.75 10.67 -4.77
N LYS A 34 -11.77 10.22 -5.56
CA LYS A 34 -10.70 9.32 -5.11
C LYS A 34 -9.38 10.07 -5.11
N LEU A 35 -8.69 10.05 -3.98
CA LEU A 35 -7.31 10.54 -3.87
C LEU A 35 -6.36 9.35 -3.95
N LYS A 36 -5.48 9.34 -4.96
CA LYS A 36 -4.34 8.43 -5.05
C LYS A 36 -3.08 9.12 -4.57
N PHE A 37 -2.26 8.44 -3.79
CA PHE A 37 -1.03 9.00 -3.25
C PHE A 37 -0.01 7.94 -2.89
N ASP A 38 1.27 8.28 -3.02
CA ASP A 38 2.35 7.46 -2.48
C ASP A 38 2.57 7.77 -0.99
N SER A 39 2.88 6.72 -0.24
CA SER A 39 3.16 6.81 1.18
C SER A 39 4.30 5.86 1.57
N THR A 40 4.71 5.94 2.82
CA THR A 40 5.77 5.12 3.39
C THR A 40 5.41 4.72 4.80
N VAL A 41 5.70 3.48 5.19
CA VAL A 41 5.57 3.02 6.57
C VAL A 41 6.60 3.72 7.44
N LEU A 42 6.13 4.48 8.43
CA LEU A 42 6.97 5.27 9.33
C LEU A 42 7.24 4.54 10.65
N ALA A 43 6.22 3.85 11.15
CA ALA A 43 6.31 3.10 12.39
C ALA A 43 5.20 2.05 12.45
N GLN A 44 5.37 1.08 13.33
CA GLN A 44 4.34 0.10 13.66
C GLN A 44 4.41 -0.32 15.12
N SER A 45 3.29 -0.80 15.63
CA SER A 45 3.16 -1.48 16.92
C SER A 45 2.37 -2.77 16.73
N GLU A 46 2.00 -3.45 17.82
CA GLU A 46 1.20 -4.67 17.72
C GLU A 46 -0.20 -4.46 17.11
N SER A 47 -0.75 -3.25 17.24
CA SER A 47 -2.14 -2.95 16.85
C SER A 47 -2.28 -1.85 15.81
N LYS A 48 -1.21 -1.08 15.54
CA LYS A 48 -1.27 0.11 14.71
C LYS A 48 -0.14 0.17 13.70
N LEU A 49 -0.48 0.65 12.51
CA LEU A 49 0.46 1.00 11.45
C LEU A 49 0.40 2.52 11.22
N LEU A 50 1.55 3.16 11.16
CA LEU A 50 1.67 4.59 10.87
C LEU A 50 2.29 4.77 9.49
N ILE A 51 1.60 5.49 8.62
CA ILE A 51 2.09 5.81 7.27
C ILE A 51 2.15 7.33 7.07
N LYS A 52 2.98 7.79 6.14
CA LYS A 52 3.11 9.21 5.81
C LYS A 52 1.80 9.76 5.23
N THR A 53 1.37 10.93 5.72
CA THR A 53 0.22 11.65 5.13
C THR A 53 0.59 12.20 3.76
N PRO A 54 -0.29 12.12 2.74
CA PRO A 54 -0.08 12.79 1.47
C PRO A 54 0.06 14.31 1.65
N GLN A 55 0.85 14.95 0.80
CA GLN A 55 1.08 16.40 0.83
C GLN A 55 0.73 17.01 -0.53
N LEU A 56 0.12 18.19 -0.52
CA LEU A 56 -0.07 19.04 -1.69
C LEU A 56 0.80 20.28 -1.51
N GLY A 57 1.97 20.28 -2.15
CA GLY A 57 3.04 21.21 -1.83
C GLY A 57 3.51 21.00 -0.39
N GLU A 58 3.50 22.06 0.42
CA GLU A 58 3.91 22.00 1.83
C GLU A 58 2.78 21.55 2.76
N ASN A 59 1.54 21.55 2.28
CA ASN A 59 0.37 21.31 3.12
C ASN A 59 0.01 19.82 3.17
N PRO A 60 -0.18 19.22 4.35
CA PRO A 60 -0.74 17.88 4.44
C PRO A 60 -2.18 17.87 3.91
N VAL A 61 -2.50 16.88 3.10
CA VAL A 61 -3.88 16.67 2.68
C VAL A 61 -4.67 16.14 3.87
N GLU A 62 -5.82 16.74 4.12
CA GLU A 62 -6.73 16.34 5.19
C GLU A 62 -7.59 15.16 4.74
N ILE A 63 -7.57 14.08 5.50
CA ILE A 63 -8.34 12.87 5.25
C ILE A 63 -9.54 12.87 6.20
N LYS A 64 -10.70 13.33 5.70
CA LYS A 64 -11.98 13.34 6.44
C LYS A 64 -12.86 12.19 6.01
N ASP A 65 -13.64 11.67 6.96
CA ASP A 65 -14.71 10.69 6.74
C ASP A 65 -14.29 9.37 6.06
N ALA A 66 -12.98 9.11 5.97
CA ALA A 66 -12.47 7.85 5.45
C ALA A 66 -12.62 6.75 6.51
N THR A 67 -13.14 5.60 6.12
CA THR A 67 -13.20 4.40 6.96
C THR A 67 -11.99 3.49 6.75
N GLU A 68 -11.39 3.55 5.56
CA GLU A 68 -10.24 2.73 5.16
C GLU A 68 -9.40 3.40 4.08
N ILE A 69 -8.18 2.90 3.90
CA ILE A 69 -7.27 3.26 2.82
C ILE A 69 -6.87 1.98 2.11
N SER A 70 -7.09 1.94 0.80
CA SER A 70 -6.61 0.87 -0.06
C SER A 70 -5.13 1.08 -0.35
N CYS A 71 -4.33 0.03 -0.20
CA CYS A 71 -2.89 0.06 -0.41
C CYS A 71 -2.45 -1.04 -1.35
N GLN A 72 -1.39 -0.74 -2.10
CA GLN A 72 -0.68 -1.66 -2.96
C GLN A 72 0.81 -1.66 -2.62
N ILE A 73 1.42 -2.84 -2.64
CA ILE A 73 2.87 -3.00 -2.67
C ILE A 73 3.26 -3.90 -3.83
N GLU A 74 4.38 -3.59 -4.47
CA GLU A 74 5.04 -4.50 -5.41
C GLU A 74 6.18 -5.19 -4.67
N ARG A 75 6.22 -6.53 -4.74
CA ARG A 75 7.35 -7.32 -4.24
C ARG A 75 7.97 -8.06 -5.41
N HIS A 76 9.29 -7.95 -5.55
CA HIS A 76 10.06 -8.41 -6.72
C HIS A 76 9.81 -9.86 -7.18
N LYS A 77 9.38 -10.77 -6.30
CA LYS A 77 9.17 -12.19 -6.64
C LYS A 77 7.72 -12.59 -6.86
N ASP A 78 6.77 -11.95 -6.17
CA ASP A 78 5.42 -12.53 -6.00
C ASP A 78 4.36 -11.78 -6.81
N GLY A 79 4.59 -10.50 -7.14
CA GLY A 79 3.64 -9.65 -7.85
C GLY A 79 3.18 -8.44 -7.03
N ILE A 80 1.98 -7.96 -7.32
CA ILE A 80 1.37 -6.82 -6.63
C ILE A 80 0.41 -7.35 -5.58
N TYR A 81 0.57 -6.89 -4.34
CA TYR A 81 -0.37 -7.20 -3.27
C TYR A 81 -1.28 -6.00 -3.01
N GLU A 82 -2.57 -6.26 -2.96
CA GLU A 82 -3.63 -5.31 -2.58
C GLU A 82 -4.19 -5.62 -1.20
N PHE A 83 -4.42 -4.59 -0.41
CA PHE A 83 -5.02 -4.71 0.91
C PHE A 83 -5.68 -3.41 1.34
N ARG A 84 -6.60 -3.49 2.30
CA ARG A 84 -7.27 -2.33 2.89
C ARG A 84 -6.87 -2.18 4.34
N LEU A 85 -6.43 -0.98 4.69
CA LEU A 85 -6.09 -0.61 6.05
C LEU A 85 -7.26 0.16 6.66
N PRO A 86 -7.86 -0.29 7.77
CA PRO A 86 -8.88 0.48 8.47
C PRO A 86 -8.28 1.79 9.03
N PHE A 87 -8.88 2.92 8.67
CA PHE A 87 -8.46 4.25 9.09
C PHE A 87 -8.89 4.51 10.53
N LEU A 88 -7.99 5.04 11.35
CA LEU A 88 -8.31 5.41 12.74
C LEU A 88 -8.26 6.92 12.96
N ALA A 89 -7.21 7.57 12.49
CA ALA A 89 -7.01 9.00 12.69
C ALA A 89 -5.88 9.53 11.80
N GLN A 90 -5.93 10.83 11.54
CA GLN A 90 -4.77 11.60 11.09
C GLN A 90 -4.20 12.37 12.29
N LYS A 91 -2.88 12.36 12.46
CA LYS A 91 -2.20 13.12 13.52
C LYS A 91 -1.22 14.11 12.92
N GLN A 92 -1.31 15.35 13.38
CA GLN A 92 -0.38 16.41 13.03
C GLN A 92 0.75 16.51 14.08
N GLY A 93 1.94 16.87 13.63
CA GLY A 93 3.12 16.99 14.48
C GLY A 93 4.36 17.30 13.65
N LYS A 94 5.55 16.92 14.14
CA LYS A 94 6.81 17.06 13.37
C LYS A 94 6.72 16.39 11.99
N GLN A 95 5.98 15.29 11.91
CA GLN A 95 5.61 14.64 10.67
C GLN A 95 4.12 14.26 10.74
N ASN A 96 3.37 14.63 9.71
CA ASN A 96 1.95 14.30 9.63
C ASN A 96 1.78 12.82 9.26
N VAL A 97 1.00 12.09 10.05
CA VAL A 97 0.84 10.63 9.90
C VAL A 97 -0.62 10.22 9.83
N LEU A 98 -0.88 9.18 9.06
CA LEU A 98 -2.14 8.45 9.08
C LEU A 98 -1.95 7.22 9.97
N VAL A 99 -2.87 7.04 10.91
CA VAL A 99 -2.87 5.95 11.89
C VAL A 99 -3.92 4.94 11.48
N MET A 100 -3.48 3.70 11.30
CA MET A 100 -4.31 2.61 10.75
C MET A 100 -4.29 1.39 11.67
N ARG A 101 -5.30 0.52 11.56
CA ARG A 101 -5.18 -0.86 12.06
C ARG A 101 -4.44 -1.72 11.04
N HIS A 102 -3.87 -2.82 11.52
CA HIS A 102 -3.34 -3.84 10.63
C HIS A 102 -4.47 -4.55 9.87
N SER A 103 -4.12 -5.03 8.69
CA SER A 103 -4.99 -5.83 7.84
C SER A 103 -4.44 -7.23 7.69
N PHE A 104 -5.35 -8.19 7.57
CA PHE A 104 -5.09 -9.58 7.22
C PHE A 104 -5.81 -9.97 5.92
N ASP A 105 -6.63 -9.06 5.36
CA ASP A 105 -7.26 -9.21 4.04
C ASP A 105 -6.26 -8.71 2.99
N ILE A 106 -5.32 -9.59 2.64
CA ILE A 106 -4.29 -9.34 1.64
C ILE A 106 -4.54 -10.20 0.41
N LYS A 107 -4.63 -9.57 -0.76
CA LYS A 107 -4.87 -10.21 -2.05
C LYS A 107 -3.62 -10.11 -2.92
N LEU A 108 -3.15 -11.23 -3.44
CA LEU A 108 -2.10 -11.23 -4.46
C LEU A 108 -2.72 -11.09 -5.85
N ILE A 109 -2.36 -10.03 -6.56
CA ILE A 109 -2.62 -9.85 -7.98
C ILE A 109 -1.36 -10.31 -8.72
N ARG A 110 -1.41 -11.55 -9.22
CA ARG A 110 -0.33 -12.09 -10.05
C ARG A 110 -0.19 -11.23 -11.30
N LYS A 111 1.04 -10.96 -11.73
CA LYS A 111 1.36 -10.37 -13.05
C LYS A 111 1.11 -11.40 -14.16
N THR A 112 -0.09 -11.94 -14.27
CA THR A 112 -0.47 -12.82 -15.38
C THR A 112 -1.73 -12.25 -16.01
N ASN A 113 -1.50 -11.34 -16.97
CA ASN A 113 -2.34 -10.96 -18.12
C ASN A 113 -1.99 -9.54 -18.61
N ILE A 114 -0.70 -9.27 -18.86
CA ILE A 114 -0.29 -8.09 -19.65
C ILE A 114 0.51 -8.47 -20.91
N ASP A 115 1.06 -9.69 -21.03
CA ASP A 115 1.79 -10.10 -22.26
C ASP A 115 1.47 -11.53 -22.69
N LYS A 116 0.26 -11.76 -23.22
CA LYS A 116 0.01 -12.94 -24.09
C LYS A 116 -0.86 -12.68 -25.32
N ASP A 117 -1.54 -11.53 -25.41
CA ASP A 117 -2.37 -11.19 -26.59
C ASP A 117 -1.62 -10.37 -27.68
N ILE A 118 -0.31 -10.16 -27.56
CA ILE A 118 0.48 -9.37 -28.55
C ILE A 118 1.60 -10.20 -29.22
N LEU A 119 1.75 -11.49 -28.91
CA LEU A 119 2.86 -12.30 -29.45
C LEU A 119 2.44 -13.58 -30.20
N GLU A 120 1.17 -13.72 -30.58
CA GLU A 120 0.72 -14.85 -31.43
C GLU A 120 0.37 -14.49 -32.88
N GLU A 121 0.59 -13.24 -33.34
CA GLU A 121 0.32 -12.86 -34.75
C GLU A 121 1.53 -12.80 -35.69
N GLU A 122 2.79 -12.93 -35.23
CA GLU A 122 3.96 -12.80 -36.13
C GLU A 122 4.68 -14.11 -36.51
N TRP A 123 4.11 -15.28 -36.20
CA TRP A 123 4.69 -16.58 -36.60
C TRP A 123 3.89 -17.35 -37.66
N TYR A 124 2.90 -16.72 -38.30
CA TYR A 124 2.12 -17.32 -39.40
C TYR A 124 2.09 -16.43 -40.66
N MET A 125 3.26 -16.02 -41.14
CA MET A 125 3.44 -15.72 -42.56
C MET A 125 4.68 -16.45 -43.06
N GLU A 126 4.48 -17.71 -43.44
CA GLU A 126 5.32 -18.40 -44.44
C GLU A 126 5.01 -17.85 -45.84
#